data_AF-A0A8J7SKM8-F1
#
_entry.id   AF-A0A8J7SKM8-F1
#
_cell.length_a   1.000
_cell.length_b   1.000
_cell.length_c   1.000
_cell.angle_alpha   90.00
_cell.angle_beta   90.00
_cell.angle_gamma   90.00
#
_symmetry.space_group_name_H-M   'P 1'
#
loop_
_entity.id
_entity.type
_entity.pdbx_description
1 polymer ?
#
loop_
_entity_poly.entity_id
_entity_poly.type
_entity_poly.pdbx_seq_one_letter_code
_entity_poly.pdbx_strand_id
1 'polypeptide(L)'
;MTTGTAAAETLKSTVAEITARIADKPLDADLDRFLNDTFPPGSETFQRLADTCRRGMDEGWLGEREMGGIRFGRPVKPGPETHGFSVDVVRYRDLAGPHHGHPKGEIDMIVPLEPDAKFDGRGEGWLVYEPGTAHHPTISEGEAIVLYLLPEGEIAFTKGK
;
A
#
# COMPACT_ATOMS: atom_id res chain seq x y z
N MET A 1 -17.00 20.17 -1.93
CA MET A 1 -16.60 19.21 -2.99
C MET A 1 -15.18 19.45 -3.52
N THR A 2 -14.47 20.53 -3.16
CA THR A 2 -13.11 20.85 -3.64
C THR A 2 -11.98 20.13 -2.89
N THR A 3 -12.24 19.61 -1.69
CA THR A 3 -11.22 19.04 -0.80
C THR A 3 -10.77 17.62 -1.18
N GLY A 4 -11.65 16.81 -1.79
CA GLY A 4 -11.34 15.44 -2.21
C GLY A 4 -10.43 15.38 -3.44
N THR A 5 -10.62 16.29 -4.41
CA THR A 5 -9.78 16.38 -5.61
C THR A 5 -8.32 16.73 -5.25
N ALA A 6 -8.09 17.67 -4.33
CA ALA A 6 -6.74 18.05 -3.91
C ALA A 6 -5.99 16.90 -3.21
N ALA A 7 -6.69 16.10 -2.39
CA ALA A 7 -6.08 14.94 -1.72
C ALA A 7 -5.73 13.82 -2.72
N ALA A 8 -6.60 13.56 -3.70
CA ALA A 8 -6.34 12.58 -4.76
C ALA A 8 -5.14 13.00 -5.64
N GLU A 9 -4.97 14.28 -5.96
CA GLU A 9 -3.78 14.76 -6.66
C GLU A 9 -2.51 14.67 -5.78
N THR A 10 -2.63 14.90 -4.48
CA THR A 10 -1.51 14.75 -3.53
C THR A 10 -1.06 13.29 -3.42
N LEU A 11 -2.01 12.35 -3.39
CA LEU A 11 -1.73 10.91 -3.44
C LEU A 11 -0.91 10.57 -4.69
N LYS A 12 -1.45 10.94 -5.86
CA LYS A 12 -0.83 10.63 -7.16
C LYS A 12 0.56 11.24 -7.29
N SER A 13 0.75 12.52 -6.93
CA SER A 13 2.06 13.17 -7.03
C SER A 13 3.10 12.59 -6.06
N THR A 14 2.68 12.23 -4.84
CA THR A 14 3.60 11.60 -3.87
C THR A 14 3.98 10.18 -4.28
N VAL A 15 3.04 9.41 -4.82
CA VAL A 15 3.35 8.08 -5.39
C VAL A 15 4.24 8.22 -6.64
N ALA A 16 4.02 9.22 -7.49
CA ALA A 16 4.87 9.48 -8.65
C ALA A 16 6.31 9.80 -8.24
N GLU A 17 6.52 10.60 -7.18
CA GLU A 17 7.84 10.88 -6.59
C GLU A 17 8.54 9.59 -6.15
N ILE A 18 7.84 8.72 -5.42
CA ILE A 18 8.41 7.44 -4.93
C ILE A 18 8.71 6.51 -6.10
N THR A 19 7.73 6.26 -6.97
CA THR A 19 7.86 5.35 -8.12
C THR A 19 8.97 5.76 -9.08
N ALA A 20 9.20 7.07 -9.27
CA ALA A 20 10.34 7.57 -10.06
C ALA A 20 11.71 7.14 -9.50
N ARG A 21 11.81 6.87 -8.19
CA ARG A 21 13.06 6.40 -7.55
C ARG A 21 13.25 4.90 -7.61
N ILE A 22 12.20 4.15 -7.91
CA ILE A 22 12.19 2.68 -7.81
C ILE A 22 11.85 1.96 -9.13
N ALA A 23 11.40 2.66 -10.17
CA ALA A 23 10.89 2.07 -11.41
C ALA A 23 11.84 1.05 -12.08
N ASP A 24 13.15 1.30 -12.01
CA ASP A 24 14.17 0.44 -12.62
C ASP A 24 14.84 -0.53 -11.62
N LYS A 25 14.29 -0.65 -10.41
CA LYS A 25 14.85 -1.51 -9.35
C LYS A 25 14.11 -2.85 -9.30
N PRO A 26 14.82 -3.98 -9.10
CA PRO A 26 14.18 -5.23 -8.77
C PRO A 26 13.40 -5.10 -7.45
N LEU A 27 12.26 -5.78 -7.34
CA LEU A 27 11.52 -5.90 -6.09
C LEU A 27 12.15 -7.02 -5.27
N ASP A 28 13.08 -6.66 -4.40
CA ASP A 28 13.82 -7.56 -3.52
C ASP A 28 14.16 -6.90 -2.18
N ALA A 29 14.95 -7.61 -1.35
CA ALA A 29 15.38 -7.12 -0.04
C ALA A 29 16.22 -5.83 -0.11
N ASP A 30 16.91 -5.56 -1.22
CA ASP A 30 17.66 -4.31 -1.38
C ASP A 30 16.73 -3.14 -1.70
N LEU A 31 15.61 -3.38 -2.39
CA LEU A 31 14.55 -2.38 -2.53
C LEU A 31 13.84 -2.10 -1.20
N ASP A 32 13.53 -3.12 -0.38
CA ASP A 32 12.97 -2.94 0.98
C ASP A 32 13.85 -2.00 1.79
N ARG A 33 15.16 -2.28 1.84
CA ARG A 33 16.14 -1.46 2.53
C ARG A 33 16.19 -0.04 1.96
N PHE A 34 16.26 0.10 0.64
CA PHE A 34 16.32 1.40 -0.03
C PHE A 34 15.11 2.28 0.31
N LEU A 35 13.90 1.71 0.32
CA LEU A 35 12.69 2.44 0.68
C LEU A 35 12.70 2.88 2.14
N ASN A 36 13.09 1.98 3.05
CA ASN A 36 13.19 2.30 4.47
C ASN A 36 14.33 3.29 4.80
N ASP A 37 15.39 3.36 3.99
CA ASP A 37 16.46 4.37 4.15
C ASP A 37 16.12 5.72 3.50
N THR A 38 15.45 5.70 2.35
CA THR A 38 15.17 6.91 1.54
C THR A 38 13.89 7.62 1.97
N PHE A 39 12.88 6.85 2.35
CA PHE A 39 11.56 7.33 2.76
C PHE A 39 11.14 6.68 4.10
N PRO A 40 11.96 6.77 5.17
CA PRO A 40 11.64 6.16 6.45
C PRO A 40 10.35 6.72 7.05
N PRO A 41 9.73 6.00 8.00
CA PRO A 41 8.79 6.59 8.94
C PRO A 41 9.32 7.90 9.51
N GLY A 42 8.48 8.94 9.49
CA GLY A 42 8.86 10.29 9.94
C GLY A 42 9.52 11.18 8.87
N SER A 43 9.90 10.66 7.70
CA SER A 43 10.29 11.51 6.56
C SER A 43 9.08 12.29 6.02
N GLU A 44 9.33 13.44 5.41
CA GLU A 44 8.27 14.30 4.85
C GLU A 44 7.42 13.54 3.81
N THR A 45 8.06 12.83 2.88
CA THR A 45 7.37 12.05 1.83
C THR A 45 6.52 10.93 2.44
N PHE A 46 7.03 10.20 3.44
CA PHE A 46 6.27 9.16 4.13
C PHE A 46 5.07 9.75 4.88
N GLN A 47 5.26 10.80 5.67
CA GLN A 47 4.18 11.43 6.44
C GLN A 47 3.09 11.99 5.53
N ARG A 48 3.48 12.66 4.44
CA ARG A 48 2.54 13.20 3.45
C ARG A 48 1.67 12.11 2.82
N LEU A 49 2.27 10.98 2.45
CA LEU A 49 1.52 9.85 1.90
C LEU A 49 0.61 9.20 2.95
N ALA A 50 1.14 8.96 4.16
CA ALA A 50 0.41 8.36 5.26
C ALA A 50 -0.82 9.19 5.66
N ASP A 51 -0.67 10.51 5.77
CA ASP A 51 -1.77 11.43 6.10
C ASP A 51 -2.81 11.49 4.98
N THR A 52 -2.37 11.41 3.73
CA THR A 52 -3.28 11.30 2.58
C THR A 52 -4.08 10.00 2.62
N CYS A 53 -3.44 8.88 2.96
CA CYS A 53 -4.09 7.59 3.13
C CYS A 53 -5.11 7.59 4.27
N ARG A 54 -4.73 8.11 5.46
CA ARG A 54 -5.63 8.25 6.62
C ARG A 54 -6.86 9.08 6.24
N ARG A 55 -6.63 10.27 5.70
CA ARG A 55 -7.70 11.18 5.29
C ARG A 55 -8.60 10.57 4.22
N GLY A 56 -8.03 9.90 3.22
CA GLY A 56 -8.84 9.30 2.15
C GLY A 56 -9.64 8.09 2.58
N MET A 57 -9.16 7.33 3.57
CA MET A 57 -9.93 6.27 4.21
C MET A 57 -11.07 6.84 5.06
N ASP A 58 -10.83 7.92 5.81
CA ASP A 58 -11.85 8.55 6.66
C ASP A 58 -12.92 9.29 5.82
N GLU A 59 -12.52 9.91 4.71
CA GLU A 59 -13.44 10.54 3.73
C GLU A 59 -14.12 9.51 2.81
N GLY A 60 -13.66 8.26 2.80
CA GLY A 60 -14.28 7.12 2.11
C GLY A 60 -13.91 6.95 0.63
N TRP A 61 -13.17 7.87 0.01
CA TRP A 61 -12.81 7.77 -1.42
C TRP A 61 -11.65 6.79 -1.70
N LEU A 62 -10.87 6.40 -0.69
CA LEU A 62 -9.88 5.32 -0.82
C LEU A 62 -10.45 3.93 -0.51
N GLY A 63 -11.52 3.86 0.28
CA GLY A 63 -12.11 2.63 0.80
C GLY A 63 -13.56 2.45 0.33
N GLU A 64 -13.83 2.68 -0.95
CA GLU A 64 -15.20 2.66 -1.52
C GLU A 64 -15.89 1.29 -1.44
N ARG A 65 -15.11 0.23 -1.23
CA ARG A 65 -15.60 -1.15 -1.14
C ARG A 65 -15.27 -1.72 0.23
N GLU A 66 -16.16 -2.55 0.74
CA GLU A 66 -15.94 -3.32 1.96
C GLU A 66 -16.41 -4.76 1.76
N MET A 67 -15.58 -5.73 2.16
CA MET A 67 -15.92 -7.15 2.11
C MET A 67 -15.18 -7.90 3.22
N GLY A 68 -15.90 -8.72 3.99
CA GLY A 68 -15.27 -9.56 5.03
C GLY A 68 -14.55 -8.77 6.13
N GLY A 69 -14.98 -7.54 6.42
CA GLY A 69 -14.30 -6.66 7.39
C GLY A 69 -13.08 -5.92 6.84
N ILE A 70 -12.83 -6.00 5.53
CA ILE A 70 -11.74 -5.29 4.85
C ILE A 70 -12.32 -4.17 4.01
N ARG A 71 -11.90 -2.93 4.27
CA ARG A 71 -12.15 -1.78 3.39
C ARG A 71 -11.02 -1.64 2.40
N PHE A 72 -11.35 -1.40 1.13
CA PHE A 72 -10.34 -1.34 0.08
C PHE A 72 -10.78 -0.56 -1.16
N GLY A 73 -9.80 -0.12 -1.94
CA GLY A 73 -10.00 0.52 -3.24
C GLY A 73 -8.72 0.58 -4.06
N ARG A 74 -8.85 0.81 -5.37
CA ARG A 74 -7.75 1.06 -6.32
C ARG A 74 -7.91 2.46 -6.91
N PRO A 75 -7.51 3.52 -6.18
CA PRO A 75 -7.63 4.90 -6.65
C PRO A 75 -6.79 5.20 -7.90
N VAL A 76 -5.69 4.47 -8.12
CA VAL A 76 -4.80 4.68 -9.27
C VAL A 76 -4.58 3.37 -10.01
N LYS A 77 -4.91 3.36 -11.30
CA LYS A 77 -4.61 2.25 -12.21
C LYS A 77 -3.16 2.32 -12.68
N PRO A 78 -2.53 1.20 -13.07
CA PRO A 78 -1.16 1.23 -13.56
C PRO A 78 -1.06 2.10 -14.81
N GLY A 79 -0.06 2.97 -14.87
CA GLY A 79 0.14 3.88 -16.00
C GLY A 79 1.44 4.68 -15.92
N PRO A 80 1.73 5.53 -16.93
CA PRO A 80 2.98 6.27 -17.00
C PRO A 80 3.21 7.23 -15.82
N GLU A 81 2.14 7.80 -15.26
CA GLU A 81 2.22 8.75 -14.14
C GLU A 81 2.82 8.14 -12.87
N THR A 82 2.64 6.82 -12.69
CA THR A 82 3.16 6.05 -11.56
C THR A 82 4.18 5.02 -12.02
N HIS A 83 4.82 5.23 -13.18
CA HIS A 83 5.85 4.35 -13.73
C HIS A 83 5.42 2.87 -13.82
N GLY A 84 4.14 2.63 -14.11
CA GLY A 84 3.57 1.29 -14.29
C GLY A 84 2.95 0.66 -13.03
N PHE A 85 3.03 1.30 -11.85
CA PHE A 85 2.43 0.77 -10.63
C PHE A 85 0.95 1.14 -10.50
N SER A 86 0.09 0.22 -10.11
CA SER A 86 -1.22 0.58 -9.53
C SER A 86 -1.04 0.97 -8.07
N VAL A 87 -2.02 1.71 -7.53
CA VAL A 87 -2.12 2.01 -6.11
C VAL A 87 -3.40 1.41 -5.59
N ASP A 88 -3.27 0.48 -4.67
CA ASP A 88 -4.38 -0.10 -3.93
C ASP A 88 -4.21 0.34 -2.47
N VAL A 89 -5.30 0.63 -1.78
CA VAL A 89 -5.24 1.01 -0.37
C VAL A 89 -6.28 0.20 0.38
N VAL A 90 -5.86 -0.41 1.48
CA VAL A 90 -6.69 -1.28 2.32
C VAL A 90 -6.65 -0.83 3.77
N ARG A 91 -7.72 -1.10 4.52
CA ARG A 91 -7.81 -0.84 5.96
C ARG A 91 -8.61 -1.94 6.62
N TYR A 92 -8.04 -2.57 7.65
CA TYR A 92 -8.69 -3.60 8.44
C TYR A 92 -7.96 -3.83 9.77
N ARG A 93 -8.54 -4.67 10.62
CA ARG A 93 -8.11 -4.94 12.00
C ARG A 93 -8.03 -6.43 12.24
N ASP A 94 -6.98 -6.87 12.93
CA ASP A 94 -6.82 -8.20 13.54
C ASP A 94 -7.43 -9.34 12.70
N LEU A 95 -7.03 -9.42 11.43
CA LEU A 95 -7.64 -10.30 10.45
C LEU A 95 -6.60 -10.73 9.42
N ALA A 96 -6.66 -12.00 9.04
CA ALA A 96 -5.97 -12.52 7.86
C ALA A 96 -6.89 -12.36 6.64
N GLY A 97 -6.43 -11.61 5.66
CA GLY A 97 -7.13 -11.39 4.41
C GLY A 97 -7.09 -12.59 3.44
N PRO A 98 -7.73 -12.45 2.27
CA PRO A 98 -7.78 -13.51 1.28
C PRO A 98 -6.39 -13.80 0.71
N HIS A 99 -6.05 -15.09 0.61
CA HIS A 99 -4.79 -15.52 0.03
C HIS A 99 -4.65 -15.08 -1.43
N HIS A 100 -3.48 -14.54 -1.76
CA HIS A 100 -3.14 -14.16 -3.11
C HIS A 100 -1.62 -14.26 -3.33
N GLY A 101 -1.24 -14.30 -4.61
CA GLY A 101 0.15 -14.21 -5.05
C GLY A 101 0.46 -12.90 -5.76
N HIS A 102 1.74 -12.58 -5.85
CA HIS A 102 2.28 -11.39 -6.51
C HIS A 102 3.11 -11.80 -7.73
N PRO A 103 2.51 -11.97 -8.94
CA PRO A 103 3.25 -12.41 -10.12
C PRO A 103 4.44 -11.54 -10.48
N LYS A 104 4.36 -10.24 -10.16
CA LYS A 104 5.41 -9.23 -10.44
C LYS A 104 6.01 -8.60 -9.17
N GLY A 105 5.67 -9.13 -7.99
CA GLY A 105 6.03 -8.56 -6.69
C GLY A 105 5.00 -7.53 -6.20
N GLU A 106 5.18 -7.09 -4.97
CA GLU A 106 4.34 -6.10 -4.29
C GLU A 106 5.23 -5.23 -3.37
N ILE A 107 4.89 -3.95 -3.23
CA ILE A 107 5.53 -3.04 -2.28
C ILE A 107 4.45 -2.45 -1.40
N ASP A 108 4.62 -2.58 -0.09
CA ASP A 108 3.64 -2.17 0.89
C ASP A 108 4.17 -1.02 1.73
N MET A 109 3.39 0.04 1.83
CA MET A 109 3.54 1.07 2.85
C MET A 109 2.58 0.77 4.00
N ILE A 110 3.12 0.54 5.18
CA ILE A 110 2.36 0.16 6.36
C ILE A 110 2.16 1.39 7.24
N VAL A 111 0.90 1.73 7.50
CA VAL A 111 0.48 2.89 8.28
C VAL A 111 -0.38 2.41 9.45
N PRO A 112 0.23 2.08 10.60
CA PRO A 112 -0.49 1.71 11.82
C PRO A 112 -1.44 2.83 12.25
N LEU A 113 -2.65 2.46 12.66
CA LEU A 113 -3.60 3.35 13.36
C LEU A 113 -3.56 3.16 14.87
N GLU A 114 -2.96 2.05 15.31
CA GLU A 114 -2.66 1.74 16.71
C GLU A 114 -1.16 1.44 16.84
N PRO A 115 -0.51 1.77 17.99
CA PRO A 115 0.94 1.74 18.10
C PRO A 115 1.61 0.39 17.81
N ASP A 116 0.93 -0.71 18.17
CA ASP A 116 1.49 -2.06 18.06
C ASP A 116 1.03 -2.79 16.78
N ALA A 117 0.16 -2.16 15.97
CA ALA A 117 -0.41 -2.81 14.79
C ALA A 117 0.67 -3.13 13.75
N LYS A 118 0.60 -4.35 13.23
CA LYS A 118 1.55 -4.89 12.26
C LYS A 118 0.82 -5.44 11.05
N PHE A 119 1.42 -5.29 9.88
CA PHE A 119 1.07 -6.00 8.67
C PHE A 119 2.14 -7.06 8.39
N ASP A 120 1.76 -8.33 8.35
CA ASP A 120 2.66 -9.49 8.19
C ASP A 120 3.88 -9.45 9.12
N GLY A 121 3.64 -9.02 10.36
CA GLY A 121 4.66 -8.88 11.41
C GLY A 121 5.54 -7.62 11.32
N ARG A 122 5.36 -6.76 10.29
CA ARG A 122 6.06 -5.48 10.13
C ARG A 122 5.19 -4.32 10.64
N GLY A 123 5.79 -3.43 11.45
CA GLY A 123 5.16 -2.19 11.91
C GLY A 123 5.22 -1.07 10.86
N GLU A 124 5.17 0.19 11.29
CA GLU A 124 5.26 1.36 10.40
C GLU A 124 6.54 1.32 9.53
N GLY A 125 6.38 1.51 8.22
CA GLY A 125 7.48 1.50 7.25
C GLY A 125 7.10 0.83 5.94
N TRP A 126 8.11 0.28 5.27
CA TRP A 126 7.95 -0.41 3.99
C TRP A 126 8.22 -1.91 4.11
N LEU A 127 7.50 -2.70 3.34
CA LEU A 127 7.72 -4.14 3.15
C LEU A 127 7.70 -4.44 1.64
N VAL A 128 8.63 -5.25 1.16
CA VAL A 128 8.68 -5.64 -0.27
C VAL A 128 8.58 -7.14 -0.41
N TYR A 129 7.68 -7.57 -1.29
CA TYR A 129 7.50 -8.94 -1.70
C TYR A 129 8.10 -9.17 -3.08
N GLU A 130 8.99 -10.15 -3.18
CA GLU A 130 9.59 -10.57 -4.46
C GLU A 130 8.54 -11.15 -5.43
N PRO A 131 8.78 -11.08 -6.76
CA PRO A 131 7.94 -11.75 -7.74
C PRO A 131 7.76 -13.25 -7.47
N GLY A 132 6.52 -13.72 -7.57
CA GLY A 132 6.15 -15.13 -7.38
C GLY A 132 5.85 -15.53 -5.93
N THR A 133 5.98 -14.62 -4.96
CA THR A 133 5.55 -14.83 -3.58
C THR A 133 4.03 -14.89 -3.46
N ALA A 134 3.53 -15.47 -2.37
CA ALA A 134 2.11 -15.53 -2.04
C ALA A 134 1.90 -15.60 -0.53
N HIS A 135 0.80 -15.02 -0.06
CA HIS A 135 0.52 -14.91 1.37
C HIS A 135 -0.96 -14.69 1.67
N HIS A 136 -1.29 -14.81 2.97
CA HIS A 136 -2.49 -14.24 3.56
C HIS A 136 -2.11 -12.90 4.20
N PRO A 137 -2.42 -11.75 3.58
CA PRO A 137 -2.08 -10.45 4.12
C PRO A 137 -2.73 -10.30 5.49
N THR A 138 -1.95 -10.11 6.55
CA THR A 138 -2.46 -10.21 7.92
C THR A 138 -2.15 -8.94 8.68
N ILE A 139 -3.20 -8.29 9.20
CA ILE A 139 -3.05 -7.28 10.25
C ILE A 139 -3.19 -7.97 11.60
N SER A 140 -2.28 -7.68 12.52
CA SER A 140 -2.27 -8.17 13.90
C SER A 140 -1.96 -7.07 14.88
N GLU A 141 -2.41 -7.21 16.13
CA GLU A 141 -2.13 -6.27 17.23
C GLU A 141 -2.74 -4.89 17.00
N GLY A 142 -3.88 -4.84 16.30
CA GLY A 142 -4.65 -3.62 16.11
C GLY A 142 -5.14 -3.42 14.68
N GLU A 143 -5.18 -2.15 14.28
CA GLU A 143 -5.69 -1.70 12.99
C GLU A 143 -4.62 -0.92 12.22
N ALA A 144 -4.55 -1.15 10.91
CA ALA A 144 -3.63 -0.44 10.03
C ALA A 144 -4.29 -0.13 8.69
N ILE A 145 -3.74 0.90 8.03
CA ILE A 145 -3.90 1.14 6.61
C ILE A 145 -2.65 0.60 5.92
N VAL A 146 -2.83 -0.10 4.80
CA VAL A 146 -1.71 -0.52 3.96
C VAL A 146 -1.96 -0.03 2.54
N LEU A 147 -0.97 0.66 1.97
CA LEU A 147 -0.97 1.04 0.57
C LEU A 147 -0.07 0.08 -0.19
N TYR A 148 -0.60 -0.53 -1.25
CA TYR A 148 0.12 -1.44 -2.13
C TYR A 148 0.49 -0.72 -3.41
N LEU A 149 1.76 -0.86 -3.82
CA LEU A 149 2.22 -0.55 -5.17
C LEU A 149 2.45 -1.86 -5.92
N LEU A 150 1.57 -2.13 -6.89
CA LEU A 150 1.59 -3.36 -7.68
C LEU A 150 2.10 -3.07 -9.10
N PRO A 151 3.23 -3.66 -9.55
CA PRO A 151 3.66 -3.54 -10.93
C PRO A 151 2.58 -4.07 -11.88
N GLU A 152 2.15 -3.21 -12.81
CA GLU A 152 1.06 -3.46 -13.76
C GLU A 152 -0.29 -3.82 -13.11
N GLY A 153 -0.43 -3.58 -11.80
CA GLY A 153 -1.63 -3.90 -11.02
C GLY A 153 -1.94 -5.40 -10.89
N GLU A 154 -0.94 -6.25 -11.10
CA GLU A 154 -1.04 -7.71 -11.10
C GLU A 154 -1.13 -8.29 -9.68
N ILE A 155 -2.24 -8.97 -9.39
CA ILE A 155 -2.47 -9.68 -8.13
C ILE A 155 -3.27 -10.95 -8.42
N ALA A 156 -2.83 -12.09 -7.90
CA ALA A 156 -3.39 -13.40 -8.22
C ALA A 156 -4.10 -14.00 -7.01
N PHE A 157 -5.37 -13.65 -6.81
CA PHE A 157 -6.19 -14.25 -5.76
C PHE A 157 -6.38 -15.75 -6.00
N THR A 158 -6.10 -16.57 -4.99
CA THR A 158 -6.47 -17.98 -5.03
C THR A 158 -7.95 -18.11 -4.69
N LYS A 159 -8.71 -18.86 -5.50
CA LYS A 159 -10.08 -19.21 -5.16
C LYS A 159 -10.06 -20.05 -3.88
N GLY A 160 -10.73 -19.58 -2.83
CA GLY A 160 -11.00 -20.41 -1.66
C GLY A 160 -11.72 -21.69 -2.09
N LYS A 161 -11.32 -22.82 -1.51
CA LYS A 161 -12.17 -24.01 -1.52
C LYS A 161 -13.33 -23.83 -0.57
#